data_AF-A0ABC9Z4P5-F1
#
_entry.id   AF-A0ABC9Z4P5-F1
#
_cell.length_a   1.000
_cell.length_b   1.000
_cell.length_c   1.000
_cell.angle_alpha   90.00
_cell.angle_beta   90.00
_cell.angle_gamma   90.00
#
_symmetry.space_group_name_H-M   'P 1'
#
loop_
_entity.id
_entity.type
_entity.pdbx_description
1 polymer ?
#
loop_
_entity_poly.entity_id
_entity_poly.type
_entity_poly.pdbx_seq_one_letter_code
_entity_poly.pdbx_strand_id
1 'polypeptide(L)'
;MSADHKKKNPYAAQERRHRVEIAGALRDYGLTYAQIARKLGISLYQVEQALGEAATLRAQGLSKAEVAAEIGVPYGSVGRVLRTPHRKLLTARQNQAMDGITDMFGMQIDVLAWFLDTDLSTAYHIANILTARGDLYPLATVQPGRAWAVVKRDKAAPRLGWRPPEWHPPIALAGHYRAVTQARIMLVGSDPERWVSERHLRHHAEELAAAVWEPRPALSSGREPRAGRPHVHDGWVLRRINGELHWWAVEVELTRKDPADMDTALQGAMRATQTMVPFRQVGELVGLLYLCRTAHVLDGVSAAADRLPPEIDAIDIEFETRDFDDDWTTFLARRAERKAAGKSKRPNRLHISKEAS
;
A
#
# COMPACT_ATOMS: atom_id res chain seq x y z
N MET A 1 -15.50 30.28 42.05
CA MET A 1 -14.29 29.43 41.89
C MET A 1 -14.74 27.97 41.82
N SER A 2 -14.76 27.37 40.63
CA SER A 2 -14.96 25.92 40.47
C SER A 2 -14.00 25.44 39.38
N ALA A 3 -12.88 24.89 39.82
CA ALA A 3 -11.90 24.24 38.95
C ALA A 3 -12.17 22.73 39.04
N ASP A 4 -13.03 22.21 38.18
CA ASP A 4 -13.29 20.78 38.12
C ASP A 4 -12.23 20.11 37.22
N HIS A 5 -11.16 19.68 37.86
CA HIS A 5 -10.09 18.89 37.23
C HIS A 5 -10.66 17.55 36.74
N LYS A 6 -10.61 17.31 35.42
CA LYS A 6 -10.74 15.96 34.83
C LYS A 6 -9.67 15.02 35.42
N LYS A 7 -9.97 14.37 36.54
CA LYS A 7 -9.19 13.24 37.06
C LYS A 7 -9.19 12.14 36.00
N LYS A 8 -8.02 11.79 35.46
CA LYS A 8 -7.85 10.60 34.62
C LYS A 8 -8.19 9.37 35.46
N ASN A 9 -9.25 8.66 35.11
CA ASN A 9 -9.62 7.38 35.74
C ASN A 9 -8.46 6.36 35.51
N PRO A 10 -7.71 5.97 36.56
CA PRO A 10 -6.56 5.08 36.43
C PRO A 10 -6.96 3.65 36.01
N TYR A 11 -8.25 3.29 36.14
CA TYR A 11 -8.78 1.98 35.78
C TYR A 11 -9.35 1.91 34.36
N ALA A 12 -9.36 3.02 33.61
CA ALA A 12 -9.97 3.07 32.28
C ALA A 12 -9.38 2.07 31.26
N ALA A 13 -8.11 1.67 31.43
CA ALA A 13 -7.50 0.63 30.61
C ALA A 13 -7.98 -0.80 30.98
N GLN A 14 -8.12 -1.07 32.28
CA GLN A 14 -8.61 -2.34 32.80
C GLN A 14 -10.11 -2.50 32.56
N GLU A 15 -10.89 -1.44 32.77
CA GLU A 15 -12.31 -1.37 32.45
C GLU A 15 -12.58 -1.56 30.95
N ARG A 16 -11.67 -1.13 30.07
CA ARG A 16 -11.73 -1.43 28.64
C ARG A 16 -11.49 -2.91 28.34
N ARG A 17 -10.59 -3.57 29.07
CA ARG A 17 -10.22 -4.97 28.88
C ARG A 17 -11.32 -5.93 29.36
N HIS A 18 -11.98 -5.61 30.47
CA HIS A 18 -13.03 -6.43 31.08
C HIS A 18 -14.45 -5.92 30.78
N ARG A 19 -14.61 -5.06 29.78
CA ARG A 19 -15.89 -4.38 29.50
C ARG A 19 -17.03 -5.35 29.22
N VAL A 20 -16.74 -6.45 28.52
CA VAL A 20 -17.75 -7.48 28.19
C VAL A 20 -18.26 -8.15 29.47
N GLU A 21 -17.35 -8.59 30.33
CA GLU A 21 -17.67 -9.23 31.62
C GLU A 21 -18.47 -8.29 32.53
N ILE A 22 -18.04 -7.02 32.64
CA ILE A 22 -18.72 -6.02 33.48
C ILE A 22 -20.12 -5.70 32.93
N ALA A 23 -20.26 -5.50 31.61
CA ALA A 23 -21.55 -5.23 31.01
C ALA A 23 -22.51 -6.42 31.15
N GLY A 24 -22.00 -7.64 30.94
CA GLY A 24 -22.74 -8.90 31.15
C GLY A 24 -23.26 -9.02 32.57
N ALA A 25 -22.38 -8.89 33.57
CA ALA A 25 -22.78 -8.97 34.98
C ALA A 25 -23.81 -7.90 35.38
N LEU A 26 -23.69 -6.67 34.86
CA LEU A 26 -24.70 -5.63 35.10
C LEU A 26 -26.04 -5.96 34.44
N ARG A 27 -26.00 -6.59 33.27
CA ARG A 27 -27.19 -7.02 32.55
C ARG A 27 -27.89 -8.18 33.25
N ASP A 28 -27.13 -9.16 33.74
CA ASP A 28 -27.62 -10.28 34.57
C ASP A 28 -28.26 -9.77 35.88
N TYR A 29 -27.76 -8.67 36.43
CA TYR A 29 -28.35 -7.98 37.59
C TYR A 29 -29.63 -7.20 37.24
N GLY A 30 -30.12 -7.29 36.01
CA GLY A 30 -31.39 -6.71 35.57
C GLY A 30 -31.29 -5.25 35.09
N LEU A 31 -30.10 -4.69 34.88
CA LEU A 31 -29.99 -3.33 34.35
C LEU A 31 -30.35 -3.28 32.86
N THR A 32 -30.97 -2.18 32.44
CA THR A 32 -31.22 -1.87 31.03
C THR A 32 -29.98 -1.30 30.34
N TYR A 33 -29.96 -1.32 29.01
CA TYR A 33 -28.85 -0.73 28.24
C TYR A 33 -28.61 0.74 28.58
N ALA A 34 -29.68 1.52 28.83
CA ALA A 34 -29.58 2.92 29.21
C ALA A 34 -28.91 3.10 30.60
N GLN A 35 -29.20 2.20 31.54
CA GLN A 35 -28.61 2.21 32.87
C GLN A 35 -27.13 1.77 32.83
N ILE A 36 -26.81 0.71 32.08
CA ILE A 36 -25.44 0.24 31.87
C ILE A 36 -24.59 1.33 31.21
N ALA A 37 -25.08 1.93 30.12
CA ALA A 37 -24.41 3.03 29.42
C ALA A 37 -24.09 4.20 30.36
N ARG A 38 -25.05 4.60 31.20
CA ARG A 38 -24.87 5.67 32.19
C ARG A 38 -23.85 5.29 33.26
N LYS A 39 -23.95 4.07 33.80
CA LYS A 39 -23.09 3.58 34.90
C LYS A 39 -21.63 3.44 34.47
N LEU A 40 -21.39 3.03 33.23
CA LEU A 40 -20.04 2.86 32.66
C LEU A 40 -19.56 4.10 31.90
N GLY A 41 -20.38 5.14 31.75
CA GLY A 41 -20.03 6.32 30.96
C GLY A 41 -19.73 6.02 29.49
N ILE A 42 -20.39 5.01 28.91
CA ILE A 42 -20.20 4.56 27.51
C ILE A 42 -21.48 4.78 26.69
N SER A 43 -21.34 4.73 25.37
CA SER A 43 -22.50 4.82 24.46
C SER A 43 -23.33 3.54 24.44
N LEU A 44 -24.62 3.65 24.12
CA LEU A 44 -25.52 2.50 23.91
C LEU A 44 -25.00 1.52 22.85
N TYR A 45 -24.30 2.02 21.83
CA TYR A 45 -23.63 1.19 20.83
C TYR A 45 -22.50 0.33 21.43
N GLN A 46 -21.74 0.88 22.37
CA GLN A 46 -20.67 0.13 23.05
C GLN A 46 -21.22 -0.90 24.03
N VAL A 47 -22.41 -0.67 24.59
CA VAL A 47 -23.15 -1.69 25.34
C VAL A 47 -23.57 -2.83 24.42
N GLU A 48 -24.13 -2.52 23.24
CA GLU A 48 -24.47 -3.54 22.23
C GLU A 48 -23.27 -4.34 21.75
N GLN A 49 -22.10 -3.71 21.55
CA GLN A 49 -20.88 -4.44 21.17
C GLN A 49 -20.40 -5.41 22.27
N ALA A 50 -20.78 -5.17 23.52
CA ALA A 50 -20.44 -6.04 24.64
C ALA A 50 -21.46 -7.16 24.83
N LEU A 51 -22.75 -6.90 24.58
CA LEU A 51 -23.86 -7.81 24.92
C LEU A 51 -24.49 -8.51 23.71
N GLY A 52 -24.58 -7.84 22.54
CA GLY A 52 -25.12 -8.41 21.29
C GLY A 52 -26.61 -8.74 21.31
N GLU A 53 -27.35 -8.36 22.36
CA GLU A 53 -28.75 -8.77 22.53
C GLU A 53 -29.66 -8.12 21.48
N ALA A 54 -29.49 -6.83 21.20
CA ALA A 54 -30.38 -6.15 20.26
C ALA A 54 -30.24 -6.73 18.84
N ALA A 55 -29.01 -7.04 18.42
CA ALA A 55 -28.76 -7.72 17.14
C ALA A 55 -29.37 -9.12 17.10
N THR A 56 -29.29 -9.88 18.20
CA THR A 56 -29.88 -11.22 18.32
C THR A 56 -31.40 -11.18 18.21
N LEU A 57 -32.06 -10.28 18.96
CA LEU A 57 -33.51 -10.08 18.92
C LEU A 57 -33.98 -9.65 17.52
N ARG A 58 -33.22 -8.79 16.84
CA ARG A 58 -33.49 -8.42 15.44
C ARG A 58 -33.38 -9.60 14.48
N ALA A 59 -32.39 -10.46 14.67
CA ALA A 59 -32.20 -11.66 13.86
C ALA A 59 -33.33 -12.68 14.07
N GLN A 60 -33.93 -12.70 15.26
CA GLN A 60 -35.12 -13.49 15.60
C GLN A 60 -36.43 -12.91 15.03
N GLY A 61 -36.38 -11.78 14.32
CA GLY A 61 -37.53 -11.19 13.63
C GLY A 61 -38.27 -10.11 14.40
N LEU A 62 -37.87 -9.78 15.64
CA LEU A 62 -38.54 -8.75 16.44
C LEU A 62 -38.42 -7.37 15.79
N SER A 63 -39.49 -6.59 15.82
CA SER A 63 -39.53 -5.21 15.37
C SER A 63 -38.62 -4.30 16.21
N LYS A 64 -38.29 -3.12 15.68
CA LYS A 64 -37.50 -2.12 16.43
C LYS A 64 -38.19 -1.67 17.71
N ALA A 65 -39.53 -1.68 17.77
CA ALA A 65 -40.27 -1.30 18.96
C ALA A 65 -40.14 -2.36 20.06
N GLU A 66 -40.27 -3.63 19.70
CA GLU A 66 -40.09 -4.76 20.63
C GLU A 66 -38.66 -4.82 21.16
N VAL A 67 -37.67 -4.66 20.29
CA VAL A 67 -36.25 -4.58 20.69
C VAL A 67 -36.00 -3.41 21.65
N ALA A 68 -36.61 -2.25 21.42
CA ALA A 68 -36.46 -1.08 22.29
C ALA A 68 -36.93 -1.37 23.73
N ALA A 69 -38.09 -2.03 23.83
CA ALA A 69 -38.70 -2.41 25.10
C ALA A 69 -37.82 -3.42 25.84
N GLU A 70 -37.35 -4.46 25.14
CA GLU A 70 -36.59 -5.57 25.72
C GLU A 70 -35.23 -5.13 26.31
N ILE A 71 -34.52 -4.25 25.60
CA ILE A 71 -33.20 -3.75 26.07
C ILE A 71 -33.33 -2.47 26.92
N GLY A 72 -34.55 -1.95 27.09
CA GLY A 72 -34.87 -0.79 27.91
C GLY A 72 -34.25 0.53 27.43
N VAL A 73 -34.46 0.86 26.15
CA VAL A 73 -34.04 2.14 25.55
C VAL A 73 -35.22 2.80 24.81
N PRO A 74 -35.20 4.14 24.62
CA PRO A 74 -36.22 4.79 23.78
C PRO A 74 -36.20 4.25 22.35
N TYR A 75 -37.37 4.07 21.73
CA TYR A 75 -37.50 3.59 20.33
C TYR A 75 -36.56 4.31 19.35
N GLY A 76 -36.51 5.64 19.39
CA GLY A 76 -35.63 6.45 18.53
C GLY A 76 -34.12 6.21 18.75
N SER A 77 -33.74 5.53 19.84
CA SER A 77 -32.36 5.16 20.12
C SER A 77 -31.95 3.79 19.57
N VAL A 78 -32.90 2.94 19.17
CA VAL A 78 -32.63 1.59 18.64
C VAL A 78 -31.77 1.66 17.37
N GLY A 79 -31.96 2.66 16.52
CA GLY A 79 -31.08 2.88 15.35
C GLY A 79 -29.63 3.19 15.70
N ARG A 80 -29.38 3.77 16.90
CA ARG A 80 -28.02 4.03 17.41
C ARG A 80 -27.41 2.80 18.08
N VAL A 81 -28.24 1.94 18.69
CA VAL A 81 -27.86 0.65 19.28
C VAL A 81 -27.45 -0.32 18.18
N LEU A 82 -28.35 -0.58 17.24
CA LEU A 82 -28.19 -1.49 16.09
C LEU A 82 -27.36 -0.87 14.97
N ARG A 83 -26.61 0.19 15.25
CA ARG A 83 -25.77 0.81 14.25
C ARG A 83 -24.74 -0.24 13.84
N THR A 84 -24.92 -0.87 12.68
CA THR A 84 -23.82 -1.59 12.03
C THR A 84 -22.65 -0.61 12.05
N PRO A 85 -21.46 -0.98 12.57
CA PRO A 85 -20.34 -0.08 12.45
C PRO A 85 -20.31 0.31 10.99
N HIS A 86 -20.58 1.58 10.69
CA HIS A 86 -20.27 2.12 9.40
C HIS A 86 -18.78 1.87 9.34
N ARG A 87 -18.38 0.78 8.67
CA ARG A 87 -16.99 0.48 8.38
C ARG A 87 -16.67 1.65 7.48
N LYS A 88 -16.21 2.76 8.09
CA LYS A 88 -16.11 4.05 7.40
C LYS A 88 -15.42 3.71 6.10
N LEU A 89 -16.10 4.00 4.99
CA LEU A 89 -15.52 3.78 3.68
C LEU A 89 -14.13 4.40 3.75
N LEU A 90 -13.15 3.67 3.23
CA LEU A 90 -11.79 4.17 3.23
C LEU A 90 -11.80 5.55 2.58
N THR A 91 -11.12 6.52 3.20
CA THR A 91 -10.95 7.82 2.55
C THR A 91 -10.19 7.63 1.24
N ALA A 92 -10.29 8.59 0.31
CA ALA A 92 -9.55 8.52 -0.95
C ALA A 92 -8.05 8.23 -0.74
N ARG A 93 -7.43 8.87 0.27
CA ARG A 93 -6.02 8.63 0.61
C ARG A 93 -5.75 7.25 1.21
N GLN A 94 -6.68 6.71 1.99
CA GLN A 94 -6.58 5.34 2.52
C GLN A 94 -6.76 4.30 1.40
N ASN A 95 -7.65 4.54 0.45
CA ASN A 95 -7.77 3.70 -0.76
C ASN A 95 -6.48 3.76 -1.58
N GLN A 96 -5.99 4.96 -1.88
CA GLN A 96 -4.72 5.14 -2.60
C GLN A 96 -3.55 4.41 -1.90
N ALA A 97 -3.49 4.47 -0.56
CA ALA A 97 -2.50 3.71 0.21
C ALA A 97 -2.68 2.20 0.01
N MET A 98 -3.91 1.68 0.12
CA MET A 98 -4.19 0.26 -0.08
C MET A 98 -3.83 -0.20 -1.50
N ASP A 99 -4.16 0.59 -2.52
CA ASP A 99 -3.86 0.27 -3.92
C ASP A 99 -2.35 0.24 -4.14
N GLY A 100 -1.63 1.28 -3.70
CA GLY A 100 -0.17 1.34 -3.81
C GLY A 100 0.55 0.21 -3.05
N ILE A 101 0.17 -0.06 -1.80
CA ILE A 101 0.77 -1.13 -0.99
C ILE A 101 0.49 -2.50 -1.63
N THR A 102 -0.69 -2.69 -2.21
CA THR A 102 -1.07 -3.94 -2.88
C THR A 102 -0.23 -4.15 -4.13
N ASP A 103 -0.13 -3.15 -5.00
CA ASP A 103 0.61 -3.23 -6.26
C ASP A 103 2.11 -3.50 -6.06
N MET A 104 2.71 -2.92 -5.01
CA MET A 104 4.16 -2.96 -4.78
C MET A 104 4.64 -4.04 -3.80
N PHE A 105 3.84 -5.10 -3.57
CA PHE A 105 4.14 -6.17 -2.59
C PHE A 105 4.30 -5.72 -1.13
N GLY A 106 4.01 -4.46 -0.81
CA GLY A 106 4.23 -3.84 0.49
C GLY A 106 4.97 -2.52 0.36
N MET A 107 4.95 -1.70 1.40
CA MET A 107 5.78 -0.48 1.46
C MET A 107 6.29 -0.24 2.88
N GLN A 108 7.54 0.20 3.03
CA GLN A 108 7.98 0.80 4.28
C GLN A 108 7.26 2.11 4.53
N ILE A 109 6.97 2.45 5.79
CA ILE A 109 6.14 3.61 6.13
C ILE A 109 6.71 4.95 5.62
N ASP A 110 8.04 5.08 5.56
CA ASP A 110 8.69 6.25 4.98
C ASP A 110 8.48 6.34 3.46
N VAL A 111 8.53 5.20 2.76
CA VAL A 111 8.21 5.11 1.33
C VAL A 111 6.74 5.41 1.08
N LEU A 112 5.85 4.90 1.92
CA LEU A 112 4.42 5.22 1.86
C LEU A 112 4.18 6.72 2.05
N ALA A 113 4.96 7.40 2.91
CA ALA A 113 4.87 8.84 3.08
C ALA A 113 5.25 9.59 1.78
N TRP A 114 6.32 9.17 1.10
CA TRP A 114 6.68 9.72 -0.22
C TRP A 114 5.64 9.38 -1.30
N PHE A 115 5.06 8.20 -1.25
CA PHE A 115 4.02 7.76 -2.17
C PHE A 115 2.77 8.66 -2.05
N LEU A 116 2.29 8.89 -0.83
CA LEU A 116 1.08 9.68 -0.57
C LEU A 116 1.30 11.20 -0.51
N ASP A 117 2.52 11.67 -0.80
CA ASP A 117 2.97 13.04 -0.58
C ASP A 117 2.62 13.64 0.78
N THR A 118 2.84 12.86 1.83
CA THR A 118 2.51 13.25 3.19
C THR A 118 3.72 13.20 4.10
N ASP A 119 3.55 13.60 5.35
CA ASP A 119 4.58 13.46 6.37
C ASP A 119 4.57 12.04 6.97
N LEU A 120 5.67 11.66 7.60
CA LEU A 120 5.84 10.33 8.16
C LEU A 120 4.78 10.00 9.23
N SER A 121 4.35 10.99 10.03
CA SER A 121 3.37 10.78 11.10
C SER A 121 1.98 10.49 10.54
N THR A 122 1.60 11.15 9.45
CA THR A 122 0.36 10.91 8.72
C THR A 122 0.37 9.54 8.05
N ALA A 123 1.50 9.12 7.47
CA ALA A 123 1.64 7.77 6.91
C ALA A 123 1.49 6.68 7.99
N TYR A 124 2.12 6.85 9.16
CA TYR A 124 1.89 5.96 10.31
C TYR A 124 0.44 5.94 10.75
N HIS A 125 -0.22 7.09 10.84
CA HIS A 125 -1.62 7.17 11.23
C HIS A 125 -2.52 6.38 10.27
N ILE A 126 -2.30 6.52 8.96
CA ILE A 126 -3.02 5.75 7.93
C ILE A 126 -2.77 4.25 8.10
N ALA A 127 -1.51 3.83 8.20
CA ALA A 127 -1.15 2.42 8.33
C ALA A 127 -1.73 1.80 9.61
N ASN A 128 -1.72 2.53 10.73
CA ASN A 128 -2.31 2.08 11.99
C ASN A 128 -3.83 1.94 11.91
N ILE A 129 -4.53 2.87 11.22
CA ILE A 129 -5.97 2.73 10.98
C ILE A 129 -6.25 1.48 10.14
N LEU A 130 -5.52 1.27 9.04
CA LEU A 130 -5.73 0.12 8.16
C LEU A 130 -5.40 -1.21 8.87
N THR A 131 -4.38 -1.22 9.72
CA THR A 131 -4.04 -2.37 10.58
C THR A 131 -5.16 -2.66 11.59
N ALA A 132 -5.65 -1.63 12.30
CA ALA A 132 -6.73 -1.78 13.28
C ALA A 132 -8.07 -2.23 12.66
N ARG A 133 -8.28 -1.95 11.37
CA ARG A 133 -9.44 -2.43 10.60
C ARG A 133 -9.29 -3.86 10.08
N GLY A 134 -8.12 -4.47 10.27
CA GLY A 134 -7.76 -5.78 9.75
C GLY A 134 -7.48 -5.79 8.25
N ASP A 135 -7.25 -4.63 7.63
CA ASP A 135 -6.96 -4.52 6.19
C ASP A 135 -5.46 -4.81 5.89
N LEU A 136 -4.57 -4.51 6.84
CA LEU A 136 -3.14 -4.85 6.81
C LEU A 136 -2.79 -5.93 7.84
N TYR A 137 -1.67 -6.62 7.63
CA TYR A 137 -0.96 -7.36 8.69
C TYR A 137 -0.36 -6.38 9.72
N PRO A 138 -0.04 -6.84 10.95
CA PRO A 138 0.70 -6.03 11.90
C PRO A 138 1.98 -5.47 11.27
N LEU A 139 2.27 -4.19 11.54
CA LEU A 139 3.46 -3.54 11.00
C LEU A 139 4.70 -4.25 11.54
N ALA A 140 5.59 -4.68 10.64
CA ALA A 140 6.78 -5.44 10.99
C ALA A 140 8.03 -4.85 10.35
N THR A 141 9.13 -4.83 11.09
CA THR A 141 10.44 -4.44 10.57
C THR A 141 11.15 -5.69 10.03
N VAL A 142 11.35 -5.75 8.72
CA VAL A 142 12.00 -6.88 8.03
C VAL A 142 13.51 -6.66 7.87
N GLN A 143 13.92 -5.41 7.67
CA GLN A 143 15.31 -4.99 7.45
C GLN A 143 15.53 -3.63 8.14
N PRO A 144 16.77 -3.12 8.25
CA PRO A 144 17.02 -1.78 8.76
C PRO A 144 16.12 -0.72 8.12
N GLY A 145 15.52 0.15 8.94
CA GLY A 145 14.59 1.17 8.49
C GLY A 145 13.24 1.11 9.20
N ARG A 146 12.21 1.65 8.55
CA ARG A 146 10.84 1.70 9.11
C ARG A 146 10.10 0.39 8.87
N ALA A 147 9.07 0.15 9.67
CA ALA A 147 8.20 -1.00 9.52
C ALA A 147 7.53 -1.03 8.14
N TRP A 148 7.13 -2.22 7.71
CA TRP A 148 6.42 -2.46 6.46
C TRP A 148 4.91 -2.52 6.70
N ALA A 149 4.17 -1.86 5.82
CA ALA A 149 2.74 -2.07 5.63
C ALA A 149 2.54 -3.12 4.54
N VAL A 150 1.79 -4.18 4.86
CA VAL A 150 1.50 -5.29 3.95
C VAL A 150 0.00 -5.59 4.01
N VAL A 151 -0.65 -5.61 2.86
CA VAL A 151 -2.09 -5.87 2.73
C VAL A 151 -2.36 -7.37 2.89
N LYS A 152 -3.47 -7.73 3.55
CA LYS A 152 -3.88 -9.13 3.64
C LYS A 152 -4.40 -9.64 2.30
N ARG A 153 -4.19 -10.92 2.02
CA ARG A 153 -4.57 -11.56 0.75
C ARG A 153 -6.03 -11.32 0.34
N ASP A 154 -6.95 -11.50 1.28
CA ASP A 154 -8.40 -11.33 1.07
C ASP A 154 -8.79 -9.86 0.82
N LYS A 155 -7.93 -8.92 1.20
CA LYS A 155 -8.11 -7.48 1.04
C LYS A 155 -7.47 -6.94 -0.23
N ALA A 156 -6.42 -7.60 -0.71
CA ALA A 156 -5.81 -7.30 -2.00
C ALA A 156 -6.56 -7.90 -3.19
N ALA A 157 -7.18 -9.08 -3.02
CA ALA A 157 -7.81 -9.78 -4.14
C ALA A 157 -8.82 -8.93 -4.93
N PRO A 158 -9.74 -8.17 -4.29
CA PRO A 158 -10.67 -7.30 -5.03
C PRO A 158 -10.00 -6.14 -5.76
N ARG A 159 -8.79 -5.75 -5.36
CA ARG A 159 -8.02 -4.64 -5.96
C ARG A 159 -7.21 -5.09 -7.16
N LEU A 160 -6.69 -6.31 -7.06
CA LEU A 160 -5.92 -6.95 -8.13
C LEU A 160 -6.86 -7.50 -9.21
N GLY A 161 -8.04 -7.98 -8.85
CA GLY A 161 -8.94 -8.68 -9.78
C GLY A 161 -8.70 -10.19 -9.84
N TRP A 162 -7.65 -10.68 -9.17
CA TRP A 162 -7.38 -12.10 -8.94
C TRP A 162 -7.03 -12.36 -7.47
N ARG A 163 -6.96 -13.63 -7.09
CA ARG A 163 -6.59 -14.03 -5.71
C ARG A 163 -5.08 -14.35 -5.64
N PRO A 164 -4.21 -13.42 -5.21
CA PRO A 164 -2.77 -13.69 -5.11
C PRO A 164 -2.49 -14.76 -4.04
N PRO A 165 -1.29 -15.39 -4.03
CA PRO A 165 -0.81 -16.14 -2.86
C PRO A 165 -0.66 -15.21 -1.65
N GLU A 166 -0.47 -15.76 -0.45
CA GLU A 166 -0.02 -14.91 0.67
C GLU A 166 1.40 -14.42 0.43
N TRP A 167 1.72 -13.20 0.86
CA TRP A 167 3.05 -12.64 0.74
C TRP A 167 3.39 -11.78 1.95
N HIS A 168 4.68 -11.73 2.23
CA HIS A 168 5.35 -10.72 3.03
C HIS A 168 6.68 -10.41 2.33
N PRO A 169 7.22 -9.19 2.42
CA PRO A 169 8.55 -8.89 1.91
C PRO A 169 9.56 -9.85 2.56
N PRO A 170 10.20 -10.78 1.82
CA PRO A 170 11.25 -11.59 2.40
C PRO A 170 12.50 -10.72 2.59
N ILE A 171 13.33 -11.03 3.59
CA ILE A 171 14.55 -10.26 3.88
C ILE A 171 15.41 -10.09 2.62
N ALA A 172 15.53 -11.14 1.81
CA ALA A 172 16.31 -11.12 0.57
C ALA A 172 15.76 -10.19 -0.54
N LEU A 173 14.48 -9.81 -0.50
CA LEU A 173 13.85 -8.93 -1.52
C LEU A 173 13.35 -7.59 -0.97
N ALA A 174 13.39 -7.40 0.35
CA ALA A 174 12.89 -6.17 0.96
C ALA A 174 13.63 -4.92 0.45
N GLY A 175 14.94 -5.01 0.20
CA GLY A 175 15.72 -3.96 -0.45
C GLY A 175 15.23 -3.67 -1.87
N HIS A 176 14.99 -4.72 -2.66
CA HIS A 176 14.50 -4.62 -4.04
C HIS A 176 13.13 -3.95 -4.12
N TYR A 177 12.14 -4.46 -3.37
CA TYR A 177 10.78 -3.90 -3.36
C TYR A 177 10.76 -2.44 -2.90
N ARG A 178 11.63 -2.07 -1.95
CA ARG A 178 11.80 -0.67 -1.57
C ARG A 178 12.32 0.16 -2.75
N ALA A 179 13.36 -0.31 -3.43
CA ALA A 179 13.99 0.37 -4.55
C ALA A 179 13.03 0.53 -5.74
N VAL A 180 12.32 -0.52 -6.15
CA VAL A 180 11.30 -0.46 -7.22
C VAL A 180 10.17 0.51 -6.85
N THR A 181 9.74 0.52 -5.58
CA THR A 181 8.73 1.51 -5.14
C THR A 181 9.25 2.95 -5.20
N GLN A 182 10.51 3.17 -4.82
CA GLN A 182 11.14 4.49 -4.96
C GLN A 182 11.25 4.90 -6.43
N ALA A 183 11.60 3.98 -7.33
CA ALA A 183 11.66 4.21 -8.77
C ALA A 183 10.28 4.63 -9.31
N ARG A 184 9.22 3.91 -8.95
CA ARG A 184 7.84 4.29 -9.29
C ARG A 184 7.51 5.72 -8.82
N ILE A 185 7.77 6.01 -7.54
CA ILE A 185 7.46 7.33 -6.95
C ILE A 185 8.21 8.44 -7.67
N MET A 186 9.48 8.21 -7.99
CA MET A 186 10.35 9.17 -8.67
C MET A 186 9.86 9.45 -10.09
N LEU A 187 9.52 8.39 -10.82
CA LEU A 187 9.18 8.46 -12.23
C LEU A 187 7.76 9.00 -12.46
N VAL A 188 6.78 8.53 -11.68
CA VAL A 188 5.34 8.79 -11.92
C VAL A 188 4.53 9.07 -10.66
N GLY A 189 5.15 9.05 -9.48
CA GLY A 189 4.47 9.32 -8.21
C GLY A 189 3.46 8.23 -7.85
N SER A 190 2.25 8.67 -7.52
CA SER A 190 1.15 7.80 -7.09
C SER A 190 0.12 7.51 -8.18
N ASP A 191 0.40 7.93 -9.41
CA ASP A 191 -0.49 7.75 -10.55
C ASP A 191 -0.55 6.24 -10.91
N PRO A 192 -1.72 5.59 -10.82
CA PRO A 192 -1.85 4.19 -11.18
C PRO A 192 -1.88 3.97 -12.70
N GLU A 193 -2.23 4.97 -13.50
CA GLU A 193 -2.37 4.81 -14.97
C GLU A 193 -1.01 4.86 -15.69
N ARG A 194 0.04 5.28 -14.98
CA ARG A 194 1.38 5.47 -15.54
C ARG A 194 2.40 4.44 -15.05
N TRP A 195 1.97 3.41 -14.31
CA TRP A 195 2.82 2.34 -13.82
C TRP A 195 2.14 0.98 -13.89
N VAL A 196 2.83 -0.01 -14.43
CA VAL A 196 2.45 -1.44 -14.32
C VAL A 196 3.49 -2.12 -13.44
N SER A 197 3.09 -2.76 -12.34
CA SER A 197 4.06 -3.39 -11.43
C SER A 197 4.46 -4.79 -11.88
N GLU A 198 5.65 -5.25 -11.47
CA GLU A 198 6.11 -6.65 -11.61
C GLU A 198 5.01 -7.66 -11.26
N ARG A 199 4.19 -7.36 -10.24
CA ARG A 199 3.08 -8.22 -9.82
C ARG A 199 2.08 -8.47 -10.96
N HIS A 200 1.65 -7.41 -11.64
CA HIS A 200 0.70 -7.52 -12.75
C HIS A 200 1.37 -8.16 -13.96
N LEU A 201 2.63 -7.78 -14.26
CA LEU A 201 3.41 -8.36 -15.36
C LEU A 201 3.61 -9.88 -15.18
N ARG A 202 3.97 -10.31 -13.97
CA ARG A 202 4.14 -11.72 -13.61
C ARG A 202 2.83 -12.48 -13.70
N HIS A 203 1.76 -11.94 -13.15
CA HIS A 203 0.44 -12.58 -13.22
C HIS A 203 0.02 -12.80 -14.68
N HIS A 204 0.19 -11.79 -15.53
CA HIS A 204 -0.13 -11.89 -16.94
C HIS A 204 0.74 -12.92 -17.67
N ALA A 205 2.05 -12.95 -17.40
CA ALA A 205 2.95 -13.96 -17.96
C ALA A 205 2.53 -15.39 -17.56
N GLU A 206 2.11 -15.58 -16.31
CA GLU A 206 1.59 -16.85 -15.81
C GLU A 206 0.27 -17.24 -16.50
N GLU A 207 -0.64 -16.29 -16.75
CA GLU A 207 -1.88 -16.52 -17.50
C GLU A 207 -1.63 -16.93 -18.95
N LEU A 208 -0.73 -16.22 -19.64
CA LEU A 208 -0.36 -16.54 -21.02
C LEU A 208 0.25 -17.93 -21.12
N ALA A 209 1.14 -18.30 -20.19
CA ALA A 209 1.77 -19.61 -20.23
C ALA A 209 0.81 -20.75 -19.86
N ALA A 210 -0.12 -20.52 -18.94
CA ALA A 210 -1.18 -21.48 -18.63
C ALA A 210 -2.09 -21.75 -19.84
N ALA A 211 -2.32 -20.76 -20.71
CA ALA A 211 -3.11 -20.92 -21.93
C ALA A 211 -2.42 -21.82 -22.98
N VAL A 212 -1.10 -22.02 -22.90
CA VAL A 212 -0.29 -22.82 -23.83
C VAL A 212 0.06 -24.21 -23.24
N TRP A 213 -0.62 -24.63 -22.16
CA TRP A 213 -0.45 -25.94 -21.49
C TRP A 213 0.93 -26.21 -20.87
N GLU A 214 1.74 -25.19 -20.61
CA GLU A 214 2.95 -25.36 -19.81
C GLU A 214 2.63 -25.24 -18.30
N PRO A 215 2.95 -26.26 -17.48
CA PRO A 215 2.71 -26.20 -16.04
C PRO A 215 3.71 -25.22 -15.40
N ARG A 216 3.31 -23.94 -15.30
CA ARG A 216 4.05 -22.81 -14.71
C ARG A 216 5.47 -22.65 -15.28
N PRO A 217 5.69 -21.77 -16.28
CA PRO A 217 7.02 -21.57 -16.82
C PRO A 217 7.96 -21.09 -15.70
N ALA A 218 9.16 -21.66 -15.65
CA ALA A 218 10.21 -21.13 -14.78
C ALA A 218 10.65 -19.78 -15.35
N LEU A 219 10.11 -18.68 -14.81
CA LEU A 219 10.41 -17.33 -15.26
C LEU A 219 11.83 -16.92 -14.84
N SER A 220 12.57 -16.30 -15.75
CA SER A 220 13.78 -15.55 -15.46
C SER A 220 13.42 -14.22 -14.82
N SER A 221 14.34 -13.69 -14.03
CA SER A 221 14.26 -12.32 -13.50
C SER A 221 15.65 -11.71 -13.47
N GLY A 222 15.74 -10.41 -13.26
CA GLY A 222 17.01 -9.75 -13.03
C GLY A 222 17.79 -10.42 -11.89
N ARG A 223 17.15 -10.93 -10.84
CA ARG A 223 17.84 -11.55 -9.70
C ARG A 223 18.32 -12.99 -9.94
N GLU A 224 17.51 -13.79 -10.62
CA GLU A 224 17.82 -15.18 -10.97
C GLU A 224 17.80 -15.32 -12.49
N PRO A 225 18.83 -14.80 -13.19
CA PRO A 225 18.89 -14.85 -14.63
C PRO A 225 19.00 -16.30 -15.09
N ARG A 226 18.12 -16.71 -16.00
CA ARG A 226 18.12 -18.06 -16.57
C ARG A 226 18.06 -17.97 -18.08
N ALA A 227 19.13 -18.39 -18.74
CA ALA A 227 19.22 -18.40 -20.19
C ALA A 227 18.04 -19.17 -20.81
N GLY A 228 17.42 -18.59 -21.84
CA GLY A 228 16.31 -19.19 -22.58
C GLY A 228 14.97 -19.24 -21.86
N ARG A 229 14.82 -18.59 -20.70
CA ARG A 229 13.55 -18.49 -19.97
C ARG A 229 12.88 -17.13 -20.16
N PRO A 230 11.53 -17.05 -20.18
CA PRO A 230 10.82 -15.77 -20.26
C PRO A 230 11.19 -14.89 -19.06
N HIS A 231 11.57 -13.65 -19.32
CA HIS A 231 11.95 -12.68 -18.29
C HIS A 231 10.77 -11.76 -17.96
N VAL A 232 10.66 -11.34 -16.69
CA VAL A 232 9.67 -10.37 -16.23
C VAL A 232 10.38 -9.14 -15.68
N HIS A 233 10.03 -7.97 -16.22
CA HIS A 233 10.53 -6.67 -15.77
C HIS A 233 10.01 -6.29 -14.38
N ASP A 234 10.76 -5.47 -13.64
CA ASP A 234 10.37 -4.95 -12.32
C ASP A 234 9.16 -3.99 -12.38
N GLY A 235 8.92 -3.40 -13.53
CA GLY A 235 7.72 -2.65 -13.83
C GLY A 235 7.79 -1.96 -15.17
N TRP A 236 6.67 -1.41 -15.61
CA TRP A 236 6.59 -0.54 -16.77
C TRP A 236 6.18 0.86 -16.38
N VAL A 237 6.68 1.84 -17.11
CA VAL A 237 6.42 3.25 -16.86
C VAL A 237 5.97 3.97 -18.12
N LEU A 238 4.93 4.78 -18.00
CA LEU A 238 4.42 5.61 -19.08
C LEU A 238 5.08 6.99 -19.06
N ARG A 239 6.01 7.23 -19.99
CA ARG A 239 6.79 8.46 -20.10
C ARG A 239 6.26 9.36 -21.19
N ARG A 240 6.52 10.67 -21.06
CA ARG A 240 6.28 11.62 -22.13
C ARG A 240 7.58 11.84 -22.91
N ILE A 241 7.60 11.50 -24.20
CA ILE A 241 8.71 11.71 -25.12
C ILE A 241 8.16 12.51 -26.29
N ASN A 242 8.80 13.65 -26.62
CA ASN A 242 8.38 14.53 -27.71
C ASN A 242 6.89 14.95 -27.68
N GLY A 243 6.27 14.96 -26.49
CA GLY A 243 4.85 15.31 -26.29
C GLY A 243 3.90 14.11 -26.26
N GLU A 244 4.33 12.93 -26.68
CA GLU A 244 3.54 11.69 -26.73
C GLU A 244 3.85 10.76 -25.56
N LEU A 245 2.92 9.88 -25.22
CA LEU A 245 3.08 8.94 -24.11
C LEU A 245 3.53 7.57 -24.64
N HIS A 246 4.68 7.11 -24.15
CA HIS A 246 5.24 5.82 -24.53
C HIS A 246 5.58 4.96 -23.31
N TRP A 247 5.40 3.65 -23.46
CA TRP A 247 5.72 2.69 -22.41
C TRP A 247 7.18 2.27 -22.47
N TRP A 248 7.78 2.22 -21.29
CA TRP A 248 9.16 1.81 -21.06
C TRP A 248 9.19 0.70 -20.02
N ALA A 249 9.98 -0.34 -20.30
CA ALA A 249 10.34 -1.32 -19.28
C ALA A 249 11.31 -0.70 -18.28
N VAL A 250 11.24 -1.18 -17.03
CA VAL A 250 12.10 -0.74 -15.94
C VAL A 250 12.71 -1.95 -15.25
N GLU A 251 14.02 -1.89 -15.06
CA GLU A 251 14.81 -2.79 -14.23
C GLU A 251 15.48 -1.96 -13.13
N VAL A 252 15.51 -2.49 -11.91
CA VAL A 252 16.17 -1.85 -10.77
C VAL A 252 17.24 -2.78 -10.23
N GLU A 253 18.50 -2.40 -10.45
CA GLU A 253 19.64 -3.23 -10.06
C GLU A 253 20.29 -2.71 -8.77
N LEU A 254 20.36 -3.56 -7.75
CA LEU A 254 20.86 -3.17 -6.42
C LEU A 254 22.32 -3.55 -6.20
N THR A 255 22.78 -4.61 -6.86
CA THR A 255 24.05 -5.25 -6.60
C THR A 255 24.74 -5.57 -7.90
N ARG A 256 26.07 -5.43 -7.93
CA ARG A 256 26.83 -5.83 -9.12
C ARG A 256 26.79 -7.35 -9.21
N LYS A 257 26.40 -7.84 -10.37
CA LYS A 257 26.45 -9.26 -10.73
C LYS A 257 27.80 -9.63 -11.30
N ASP A 258 28.09 -10.93 -11.27
CA ASP A 258 29.15 -11.48 -12.10
C ASP A 258 28.86 -11.19 -13.58
N PRO A 259 29.88 -10.95 -14.43
CA PRO A 259 29.68 -10.52 -15.81
C PRO A 259 28.75 -11.44 -16.62
N ALA A 260 28.91 -12.76 -16.52
CA ALA A 260 28.08 -13.72 -17.25
C ALA A 260 26.60 -13.68 -16.83
N ASP A 261 26.33 -13.45 -15.55
CA ASP A 261 24.97 -13.31 -15.02
C ASP A 261 24.34 -11.99 -15.47
N MET A 262 25.14 -10.90 -15.52
CA MET A 262 24.67 -9.62 -16.04
C MET A 262 24.37 -9.71 -17.54
N ASP A 263 25.22 -10.35 -18.33
CA ASP A 263 25.00 -10.56 -19.76
C ASP A 263 23.71 -11.37 -19.99
N THR A 264 23.49 -12.43 -19.20
CA THR A 264 22.26 -13.23 -19.26
C THR A 264 21.03 -12.42 -18.86
N ALA A 265 21.13 -11.61 -17.80
CA ALA A 265 20.04 -10.77 -17.31
C ALA A 265 19.65 -9.70 -18.35
N LEU A 266 20.63 -8.98 -18.90
CA LEU A 266 20.39 -7.91 -19.88
C LEU A 266 19.81 -8.46 -21.18
N GLN A 267 20.35 -9.56 -21.70
CA GLN A 267 19.78 -10.22 -22.88
C GLN A 267 18.34 -10.69 -22.64
N GLY A 268 18.04 -11.21 -21.45
CA GLY A 268 16.69 -11.58 -21.04
C GLY A 268 15.74 -10.38 -21.02
N ALA A 269 16.17 -9.27 -20.43
CA ALA A 269 15.39 -8.03 -20.37
C ALA A 269 15.13 -7.46 -21.77
N MET A 270 16.15 -7.39 -22.64
CA MET A 270 16.01 -6.92 -24.02
C MET A 270 15.02 -7.78 -24.81
N ARG A 271 15.08 -9.11 -24.71
CA ARG A 271 14.12 -9.99 -25.38
C ARG A 271 12.69 -9.85 -24.82
N ALA A 272 12.56 -9.55 -23.53
CA ALA A 272 11.25 -9.40 -22.90
C ALA A 272 10.49 -8.16 -23.41
N THR A 273 11.19 -7.14 -23.91
CA THR A 273 10.53 -5.94 -24.45
C THR A 273 9.69 -6.23 -25.70
N GLN A 274 10.04 -7.27 -26.45
CA GLN A 274 9.34 -7.70 -27.66
C GLN A 274 8.18 -8.66 -27.39
N THR A 275 8.17 -9.33 -26.23
CA THR A 275 7.33 -10.53 -26.02
C THR A 275 6.29 -10.37 -24.92
N MET A 276 6.52 -9.49 -23.94
CA MET A 276 5.52 -9.17 -22.93
C MET A 276 4.71 -7.96 -23.40
N VAL A 277 3.50 -8.17 -23.93
CA VAL A 277 2.53 -7.07 -24.11
C VAL A 277 1.32 -7.37 -23.22
N PRO A 278 1.29 -6.89 -21.96
CA PRO A 278 0.23 -7.19 -20.99
C PRO A 278 -1.13 -6.64 -21.42
N PHE A 279 -1.17 -5.75 -22.42
CA PHE A 279 -2.39 -5.17 -22.94
C PHE A 279 -2.27 -5.07 -24.46
N ARG A 280 -2.93 -5.96 -25.21
CA ARG A 280 -2.99 -5.94 -26.71
C ARG A 280 -3.42 -4.59 -27.34
N GLN A 281 -3.77 -3.59 -26.52
CA GLN A 281 -4.24 -2.26 -26.91
C GLN A 281 -3.28 -1.14 -26.49
N VAL A 282 -2.17 -1.48 -25.83
CA VAL A 282 -1.12 -0.55 -25.43
C VAL A 282 0.05 -0.74 -26.37
N GLY A 283 0.53 0.34 -26.99
CA GLY A 283 1.63 0.30 -27.97
C GLY A 283 2.84 -0.46 -27.44
N GLU A 284 3.65 -0.99 -28.36
CA GLU A 284 4.90 -1.69 -28.08
C GLU A 284 5.78 -0.86 -27.12
N LEU A 285 6.56 -1.56 -26.28
CA LEU A 285 7.57 -0.90 -25.46
C LEU A 285 8.56 -0.20 -26.40
N VAL A 286 8.84 1.07 -26.16
CA VAL A 286 9.81 1.83 -26.97
C VAL A 286 11.17 1.96 -26.30
N GLY A 287 11.26 1.61 -25.01
CA GLY A 287 12.52 1.70 -24.28
C GLY A 287 12.64 0.74 -23.09
N LEU A 288 13.88 0.51 -22.67
CA LEU A 288 14.30 -0.23 -21.49
C LEU A 288 15.19 0.66 -20.62
N LEU A 289 14.74 0.94 -19.40
CA LEU A 289 15.51 1.69 -18.41
C LEU A 289 16.05 0.78 -17.32
N TYR A 290 17.36 0.87 -17.09
CA TYR A 290 18.02 0.37 -15.90
C TYR A 290 18.30 1.49 -14.89
N LEU A 291 17.77 1.32 -13.67
CA LEU A 291 18.08 2.14 -12.51
C LEU A 291 19.05 1.38 -11.62
N CYS A 292 20.31 1.84 -11.59
CA CYS A 292 21.39 1.14 -10.92
C CYS A 292 21.70 1.82 -9.58
N ARG A 293 21.75 1.05 -8.49
CA ARG A 293 22.26 1.54 -7.20
C ARG A 293 23.78 1.61 -7.27
N THR A 294 24.35 2.79 -7.02
CA THR A 294 25.79 3.08 -7.11
C THR A 294 26.38 3.01 -8.53
N ALA A 295 27.40 3.84 -8.77
CA ALA A 295 28.20 3.83 -9.98
C ALA A 295 28.77 2.44 -10.34
N HIS A 296 29.15 1.64 -9.34
CA HIS A 296 29.74 0.32 -9.57
C HIS A 296 28.77 -0.69 -10.22
N VAL A 297 27.47 -0.56 -9.94
CA VAL A 297 26.43 -1.37 -10.60
C VAL A 297 26.15 -0.84 -11.99
N LEU A 298 26.09 0.49 -12.13
CA LEU A 298 25.92 1.17 -13.41
C LEU A 298 26.99 0.73 -14.41
N ASP A 299 28.26 0.79 -14.02
CA ASP A 299 29.40 0.34 -14.84
C ASP A 299 29.24 -1.13 -15.27
N GLY A 300 28.72 -1.98 -14.38
CA GLY A 300 28.47 -3.39 -14.68
C GLY A 300 27.40 -3.59 -15.75
N VAL A 301 26.30 -2.83 -15.68
CA VAL A 301 25.23 -2.86 -16.69
C VAL A 301 25.72 -2.28 -18.02
N SER A 302 26.39 -1.12 -17.99
CA SER A 302 26.94 -0.48 -19.19
C SER A 302 27.95 -1.39 -19.89
N ALA A 303 28.85 -2.04 -19.14
CA ALA A 303 29.78 -2.99 -19.72
C ALA A 303 29.08 -4.21 -20.34
N ALA A 304 27.95 -4.67 -19.79
CA ALA A 304 27.15 -5.74 -20.39
C ALA A 304 26.45 -5.27 -21.68
N ALA A 305 26.01 -4.02 -21.73
CA ALA A 305 25.44 -3.41 -22.93
C ALA A 305 26.47 -3.37 -24.07
N ASP A 306 27.72 -2.99 -23.77
CA ASP A 306 28.83 -3.00 -24.76
C ASP A 306 29.16 -4.41 -25.29
N ARG A 307 28.75 -5.46 -24.58
CA ARG A 307 28.99 -6.87 -24.95
C ARG A 307 27.75 -7.56 -25.52
N LEU A 308 26.69 -6.82 -25.84
CA LEU A 308 25.49 -7.43 -26.39
C LEU A 308 25.79 -8.19 -27.69
N PRO A 309 25.29 -9.43 -27.84
CA PRO A 309 25.36 -10.14 -29.10
C PRO A 309 24.65 -9.35 -30.21
N PRO A 310 25.12 -9.39 -31.47
CA PRO A 310 24.55 -8.60 -32.57
C PRO A 310 23.03 -8.80 -32.75
N GLU A 311 22.52 -10.00 -32.50
CA GLU A 311 21.09 -10.30 -32.60
C GLU A 311 20.24 -9.64 -31.51
N ILE A 312 20.85 -9.30 -30.37
CA ILE A 312 20.18 -8.60 -29.26
C ILE A 312 20.35 -7.10 -29.40
N ASP A 313 21.53 -6.65 -29.82
CA ASP A 313 21.81 -5.24 -30.13
C ASP A 313 20.94 -4.71 -31.29
N ALA A 314 20.51 -5.60 -32.19
CA ALA A 314 19.57 -5.27 -33.28
C ALA A 314 18.10 -5.11 -32.84
N ILE A 315 17.76 -5.32 -31.56
CA ILE A 315 16.40 -5.07 -31.05
C ILE A 315 16.17 -3.55 -31.04
N ASP A 316 15.21 -3.09 -31.83
CA ASP A 316 14.85 -1.66 -31.95
C ASP A 316 14.14 -1.15 -30.69
N ILE A 317 14.94 -0.86 -29.66
CA ILE A 317 14.49 -0.39 -28.35
C ILE A 317 15.47 0.67 -27.84
N GLU A 318 14.96 1.77 -27.30
CA GLU A 318 15.83 2.74 -26.63
C GLU A 318 16.36 2.15 -25.32
N PHE A 319 17.68 2.11 -25.16
CA PHE A 319 18.31 1.63 -23.93
C PHE A 319 18.88 2.77 -23.11
N GLU A 320 18.49 2.84 -21.83
CA GLU A 320 18.93 3.88 -20.91
C GLU A 320 19.42 3.27 -19.59
N THR A 321 20.58 3.70 -19.12
CA THR A 321 21.11 3.36 -17.79
C THR A 321 21.30 4.63 -16.97
N ARG A 322 20.82 4.65 -15.72
CA ARG A 322 20.97 5.81 -14.82
C ARG A 322 21.42 5.41 -13.43
N ASP A 323 22.18 6.31 -12.79
CA ASP A 323 22.46 6.23 -11.35
C ASP A 323 21.18 6.55 -10.57
N PHE A 324 20.65 5.54 -9.90
CA PHE A 324 19.39 5.67 -9.18
C PHE A 324 19.53 6.47 -7.87
N ASP A 325 20.69 6.44 -7.22
CA ASP A 325 20.90 7.13 -5.95
C ASP A 325 20.99 8.65 -6.18
N ASP A 326 21.65 9.06 -7.25
CA ASP A 326 21.75 10.47 -7.66
C ASP A 326 20.39 11.02 -8.13
N ASP A 327 19.68 10.26 -8.96
CA ASP A 327 18.34 10.60 -9.42
C ASP A 327 17.36 10.73 -8.25
N TRP A 328 17.40 9.78 -7.31
CA TRP A 328 16.54 9.79 -6.12
C TRP A 328 16.85 10.97 -5.21
N THR A 329 18.13 11.29 -5.01
CA THR A 329 18.57 12.45 -4.23
C THR A 329 18.07 13.75 -4.86
N THR A 330 18.24 13.89 -6.17
CA THR A 330 17.75 15.03 -6.95
C THR A 330 16.23 15.17 -6.86
N PHE A 331 15.50 14.06 -6.96
CA PHE A 331 14.05 14.04 -6.81
C PHE A 331 13.61 14.53 -5.43
N LEU A 332 14.26 14.05 -4.35
CA LEU A 332 13.94 14.46 -2.99
C LEU A 332 14.23 15.95 -2.75
N ALA A 333 15.34 16.48 -3.28
CA ALA A 333 15.67 17.90 -3.20
C ALA A 333 14.59 18.77 -3.87
N ARG A 334 14.25 18.47 -5.14
CA ARG A 334 13.18 19.17 -5.88
C ARG A 334 11.83 19.08 -5.17
N ARG A 335 11.55 17.95 -4.51
CA ARG A 335 10.33 17.79 -3.72
C ARG A 335 10.33 18.66 -2.47
N ALA A 336 11.45 18.73 -1.75
CA ALA A 336 11.60 19.57 -0.57
C ALA A 336 11.42 21.06 -0.93
N GLU A 337 12.02 21.51 -2.03
CA GLU A 337 11.87 22.86 -2.57
C GLU A 337 10.41 23.17 -2.90
N ARG A 338 9.70 22.28 -3.61
CA ARG A 338 8.26 22.44 -3.90
C ARG A 338 7.42 22.57 -2.63
N LYS A 339 7.71 21.76 -1.61
CA LYS A 339 7.01 21.85 -0.31
C LYS A 339 7.32 23.16 0.42
N ALA A 340 8.56 23.63 0.38
CA ALA A 340 8.95 24.92 0.96
C ALA A 340 8.25 26.09 0.25
N ALA A 341 8.24 26.09 -1.09
CA ALA A 341 7.55 27.09 -1.90
C ALA A 341 6.03 27.08 -1.68
N GLY A 342 5.42 25.91 -1.50
CA GLY A 342 4.00 25.79 -1.16
C GLY A 342 3.66 26.35 0.23
N LYS A 343 4.59 26.25 1.19
CA LYS A 343 4.45 26.85 2.53
C LYS A 343 4.63 28.37 2.49
N SER A 344 5.61 28.89 1.74
CA SER A 344 5.81 30.34 1.62
C SER A 344 4.67 31.05 0.89
N LYS A 345 4.01 30.38 -0.08
CA LYS A 345 2.80 30.88 -0.76
C LYS A 345 1.53 30.84 0.08
N ARG A 346 1.53 30.19 1.26
CA ARG A 346 0.45 30.32 2.24
C ARG A 346 0.85 31.46 3.18
N PRO A 347 0.46 32.73 2.91
CA PRO A 347 0.69 33.78 3.89
C PRO A 347 0.04 33.30 5.19
N ASN A 348 0.77 33.45 6.30
CA ASN A 348 0.24 33.26 7.63
C ASN A 348 -1.15 33.93 7.66
N ARG A 349 -2.22 33.13 7.65
CA ARG A 349 -3.50 33.55 8.23
C ARG A 349 -3.21 33.66 9.72
N LEU A 350 -2.56 34.78 10.06
CA LEU A 350 -2.35 35.24 11.41
C LEU A 350 -3.72 35.16 12.09
N HIS A 351 -3.71 34.44 13.20
CA HIS A 351 -4.63 34.60 14.29
C HIS A 351 -5.04 36.08 14.40
N ILE A 352 -6.26 36.41 13.98
CA ILE A 352 -6.95 37.54 14.58
C ILE A 352 -7.26 37.05 15.99
N SER A 353 -6.44 37.48 16.96
CA SER A 353 -6.77 37.36 18.37
C SER A 353 -8.14 38.00 18.57
N LYS A 354 -9.00 37.32 19.31
CA LYS A 354 -10.35 37.77 19.66
C LYS A 354 -10.33 38.88 20.73
N GLU A 355 -9.39 39.81 20.61
CA GLU A 355 -9.23 41.00 21.42
C GLU A 355 -8.84 42.16 20.50
N ALA A 356 -9.82 42.62 19.72
CA ALA A 356 -9.93 43.97 19.15
C ALA A 356 -11.15 43.98 18.23
N SER A 357 -12.32 44.30 18.81
CA SER A 357 -13.52 44.95 18.28
C SER A 357 -14.77 44.43 18.98
#